data_AF-A0A953SVY3-F1
#
_entry.id   AF-A0A953SVY3-F1
#
_cell.length_a   1.000
_cell.length_b   1.000
_cell.length_c   1.000
_cell.angle_alpha   90.00
_cell.angle_beta   90.00
_cell.angle_gamma   90.00
#
_symmetry.space_group_name_H-M   'P 1'
#
loop_
_entity.id
_entity.type
_entity.pdbx_description
1 polymer ?
#
loop_
_entity_poly.entity_id
_entity_poly.type
_entity_poly.pdbx_seq_one_letter_code
_entity_poly.pdbx_strand_id
1 'polypeptide(L)' 'MKARHGLILVAIGLCFTLVSVIFKFQHWPFSGALFLLTYIPLFLGGIILLVKALRHPGFRDFLER' A
#
# COMPACT_ATOMS: atom_id res chain seq x y z
N MET A 1 8.66 -2.51 -13.36
CA MET A 1 7.36 -1.86 -13.07
C MET A 1 7.50 -0.34 -13.07
N LYS A 2 6.68 0.39 -13.83
CA LYS A 2 6.58 1.87 -13.72
C LYS A 2 5.97 2.27 -12.37
N ALA A 3 6.28 3.47 -11.87
CA ALA A 3 5.81 3.98 -10.56
C ALA A 3 4.28 3.91 -10.44
N ARG A 4 3.58 4.14 -11.56
CA ARG A 4 2.13 3.98 -11.69
C ARG A 4 1.60 2.66 -11.13
N HIS A 5 2.31 1.55 -11.29
CA HIS A 5 1.82 0.25 -10.83
C HIS A 5 1.91 0.13 -9.31
N GLY A 6 2.97 0.67 -8.69
CA GLY A 6 3.08 0.77 -7.24
C GLY A 6 1.98 1.67 -6.66
N LEU A 7 1.71 2.81 -7.31
CA LEU A 7 0.62 3.71 -6.93
C LEU A 7 -0.76 3.04 -7.02
N ILE A 8 -1.03 2.33 -8.12
CA ILE A 8 -2.29 1.58 -8.32
C ILE A 8 -2.44 0.51 -7.23
N LEU A 9 -1.38 -0.23 -6.90
CA LEU A 9 -1.38 -1.23 -5.83
C LEU A 9 -1.72 -0.62 -4.46
N VAL A 10 -1.10 0.52 -4.12
CA VAL A 10 -1.42 1.24 -2.88
C VAL A 10 -2.87 1.73 -2.87
N ALA A 11 -3.35 2.30 -3.98
CA ALA A 11 -4.73 2.77 -4.10
C ALA A 11 -5.74 1.63 -3.93
N ILE A 12 -5.51 0.48 -4.57
CA ILE A 12 -6.34 -0.72 -4.39
C ILE A 12 -6.29 -1.18 -2.93
N GLY A 13 -5.11 -1.22 -2.32
CA GLY A 13 -4.95 -1.58 -0.91
C GLY A 13 -5.77 -0.68 0.01
N LEU A 14 -5.72 0.64 -0.19
CA LEU A 14 -6.53 1.62 0.55
C LEU A 14 -8.03 1.39 0.38
N CYS A 15 -8.50 1.16 -0.85
CA CYS A 15 -9.91 0.84 -1.10
C CYS A 15 -10.35 -0.42 -0.34
N PHE A 16 -9.53 -1.46 -0.36
CA PHE A 16 -9.78 -2.69 0.38
C PHE A 16 -9.76 -2.49 1.89
N THR A 17 -8.89 -1.60 2.41
CA THR A 17 -8.88 -1.21 3.82
C THR A 17 -10.21 -0.56 4.21
N LEU A 18 -10.71 0.38 3.41
CA LEU A 18 -12.00 1.04 3.66
C LEU A 18 -13.15 0.03 3.72
N VAL A 19 -13.22 -0.87 2.73
CA VAL A 19 -14.21 -1.95 2.72
C VAL A 19 -14.06 -2.80 3.98
N SER A 20 -12.86 -3.28 4.29
CA SER A 20 -12.63 -4.15 5.46
C SER A 20 -13.01 -3.48 6.79
N VAL A 21 -12.80 -2.17 6.91
CA VAL A 21 -13.22 -1.38 8.08
C VAL A 21 -14.74 -1.32 8.21
N ILE A 22 -15.47 -1.13 7.10
CA ILE A 22 -16.94 -1.17 7.09
C ILE A 22 -17.44 -2.53 7.58
N PHE A 23 -16.87 -3.63 7.08
CA PHE A 23 -17.20 -4.98 7.53
C PHE A 23 -16.86 -5.22 9.01
N LYS A 24 -15.77 -4.61 9.51
CA LYS A 24 -15.40 -4.68 10.93
C LYS A 24 -16.39 -3.94 11.81
N PHE A 25 -16.90 -2.78 11.40
CA PHE A 25 -17.97 -2.07 12.11
C PHE A 25 -19.27 -2.90 12.17
N GLN A 26 -19.58 -3.62 11.09
CA GLN A 26 -20.74 -4.50 11.03
C GLN A 26 -20.57 -5.82 11.81
N HIS A 27 -19.44 -6.03 12.50
CA HIS A 27 -19.09 -7.27 13.21
C HIS A 27 -19.16 -8.51 12.32
N TRP A 28 -18.91 -8.33 11.03
CA TRP A 28 -19.01 -9.43 10.09
C TRP A 28 -17.95 -10.49 10.41
N PRO A 29 -18.33 -11.79 10.36
CA PRO A 29 -17.38 -12.86 10.57
C PRO A 29 -16.26 -12.75 9.53
N PHE A 30 -15.02 -13.05 9.93
CA PHE A 30 -13.82 -12.94 9.09
C PHE A 30 -13.40 -11.51 8.67
N SER A 31 -14.04 -10.45 9.17
CA SER A 31 -13.61 -9.05 8.91
C SER A 31 -12.14 -8.79 9.26
N GLY A 32 -11.62 -9.43 10.31
CA GLY A 32 -10.19 -9.38 10.65
C GLY A 32 -9.28 -9.98 9.59
N ALA A 33 -9.69 -11.11 8.98
CA ALA A 33 -8.92 -11.76 7.92
C ALA A 33 -8.95 -10.93 6.63
N LEU A 34 -10.10 -10.35 6.29
CA LEU A 34 -10.23 -9.39 5.17
C LEU A 34 -9.31 -8.19 5.35
N PHE A 35 -9.26 -7.62 6.57
CA PHE A 35 -8.37 -6.52 6.88
C PHE A 35 -6.90 -6.91 6.71
N LEU A 36 -6.53 -8.14 7.09
CA LEU A 36 -5.17 -8.65 6.97
C LEU A 36 -4.73 -8.79 5.50
N LEU A 37 -5.65 -9.20 4.62
CA LEU A 37 -5.40 -9.28 3.17
C LEU A 37 -5.09 -7.91 2.54
N THR A 38 -5.57 -6.80 3.13
CA THR A 38 -5.30 -5.45 2.61
C THR A 38 -3.83 -5.04 2.75
N TYR A 39 -3.09 -5.67 3.67
CA TYR A 39 -1.67 -5.41 3.84
C TYR A 39 -0.83 -5.90 2.67
N ILE A 40 -1.27 -6.93 1.94
CA ILE A 40 -0.51 -7.47 0.80
C ILE A 40 -0.32 -6.39 -0.29
N PRO A 41 -1.38 -5.80 -0.88
CA PRO A 41 -1.22 -4.77 -1.90
C PRO A 41 -0.59 -3.47 -1.37
N LEU A 42 -0.87 -3.09 -0.10
CA LEU A 42 -0.25 -1.92 0.53
C LEU A 42 1.27 -2.10 0.69
N PHE A 43 1.71 -3.25 1.18
CA PHE A 43 3.11 -3.53 1.42
C PHE A 43 3.88 -3.68 0.11
N LEU A 44 3.34 -4.43 -0.86
CA LEU A 44 3.94 -4.55 -2.20
C LEU A 44 4.00 -3.20 -2.92
N GLY A 45 2.90 -2.45 -2.92
CA GLY A 45 2.84 -1.12 -3.52
C GLY A 45 3.82 -0.15 -2.87
N GLY A 46 3.87 -0.16 -1.53
CA GLY A 46 4.81 0.63 -0.72
C GLY A 46 6.26 0.31 -1.04
N ILE A 47 6.66 -0.97 -1.07
CA ILE A 47 8.03 -1.38 -1.43
C ILE A 47 8.38 -0.92 -2.85
N ILE A 48 7.49 -1.10 -3.82
CA ILE A 48 7.75 -0.68 -5.21
C ILE A 48 7.99 0.83 -5.29
N LEU A 49 7.18 1.62 -4.58
CA LEU A 49 7.33 3.07 -4.52
C LEU A 49 8.60 3.48 -3.78
N LEU A 50 8.92 2.82 -2.65
CA LEU A 50 10.12 3.07 -1.86
C LEU A 50 11.39 2.80 -2.67
N VAL A 51 11.47 1.63 -3.31
CA VAL A 51 12.62 1.28 -4.18
C VAL A 51 12.75 2.28 -5.32
N LYS A 52 11.64 2.78 -5.87
CA LYS A 52 11.70 3.81 -6.90
C LYS A 52 12.13 5.17 -6.38
N ALA A 53 11.66 5.57 -5.20
CA ALA A 53 12.09 6.80 -4.55
C ALA A 53 13.59 6.77 -4.28
N LEU A 54 14.11 5.69 -3.69
CA LEU A 54 15.54 5.51 -3.40
C LEU A 54 16.44 5.41 -4.64
N ARG A 55 15.88 5.06 -5.79
CA ARG A 55 16.59 5.06 -7.09
C ARG A 55 16.49 6.40 -7.83
N HIS A 56 15.66 7.33 -7.36
CA HIS A 56 15.56 8.64 -7.97
C HIS A 56 16.78 9.48 -7.56
N PRO A 57 17.55 10.05 -8.50
CA PRO A 57 18.80 10.76 -8.20
C PRO A 57 18.60 11.88 -7.19
N GLY A 58 17.57 12.72 -7.36
CA GLY A 58 17.29 13.80 -6.40
C GLY A 58 16.84 13.35 -5.00
N PHE A 59 16.46 12.08 -4.81
CA PHE A 59 16.16 11.56 -3.46
C PHE A 59 17.43 11.09 -2.74
N ARG A 60 18.44 10.62 -3.49
CA ARG A 60 19.76 10.28 -2.94
C ARG A 60 20.49 11.55 -2.51
N ASP A 61 20.47 12.57 -3.36
CA ASP A 61 21.06 13.87 -3.06
C ASP A 61 20.44 14.54 -1.83
N PHE A 62 19.16 14.28 -1.54
CA PHE A 62 18.50 14.74 -0.31
C PHE A 62 18.95 13.97 0.94
N LEU A 63 19.17 12.66 0.82
CA LEU A 63 19.56 11.80 1.95
C LEU A 63 21.04 11.96 2.32
N GLU A 64 21.89 12.28 1.34
CA GLU A 64 23.34 12.51 1.52
C GLU A 64 23.67 13.93 2.03
N ARG A 65 22.65 14.77 2.23
CA ARG A 65 22.78 16.15 2.72
C ARG A 65 22.43 16.26 4.19
#